data_AF-A0A251TC95-F1
#
_entry.id   AF-A0A251TC95-F1
#
_cell.length_a   1.000
_cell.length_b   1.000
_cell.length_c   1.000
_cell.angle_alpha   90.00
_cell.angle_beta   90.00
_cell.angle_gamma   90.00
#
_symmetry.space_group_name_H-M   'P 1'
#
loop_
_entity.id
_entity.type
_entity.pdbx_description
1 polymer ?
#
loop_
_entity_poly.entity_id
_entity_poly.type
_entity_poly.pdbx_seq_one_letter_code
_entity_poly.pdbx_strand_id
1 'polypeptide(L)' 'MNVLNERTLKGIFFGNYKPRSNIPSVVEKYMNKELEVEKFITHEVPFSEINKSFDLMLKGEGLRCIIRMDA' A
#
# COMPACT_ATOMS: atom_id res chain seq x y z
N MET A 1 12.27 -15.17 36.17
CA MET A 1 11.28 -14.33 35.46
C MET A 1 11.98 -13.00 35.17
N ASN A 2 12.24 -12.66 33.90
CA ASN A 2 13.04 -11.47 33.57
C ASN A 2 12.12 -10.23 33.55
N VAL A 3 12.04 -9.53 34.68
CA VAL A 3 11.06 -8.47 34.97
C VAL A 3 11.49 -7.09 34.39
N LEU A 4 12.65 -6.98 33.74
CA LEU A 4 13.32 -5.70 33.40
C LEU A 4 13.74 -5.56 31.93
N ASN A 5 13.00 -6.08 30.95
CA ASN A 5 13.44 -5.99 29.55
C ASN A 5 13.19 -4.62 28.88
N GLU A 6 12.50 -3.68 29.55
CA GLU A 6 12.24 -2.29 29.06
C GLU A 6 11.68 -2.18 27.63
N ARG A 7 11.10 -3.26 27.09
CA ARG A 7 10.52 -3.27 25.74
C ARG A 7 9.11 -2.72 25.79
N THR A 8 8.79 -1.85 24.83
CA THR A 8 7.43 -1.35 24.62
C THR A 8 6.84 -1.96 23.36
N LEU A 9 5.68 -2.60 23.50
CA LEU A 9 4.86 -3.04 22.37
C LEU A 9 3.81 -1.96 22.06
N LYS A 10 3.73 -1.53 20.80
CA LYS A 10 2.70 -0.59 20.34
C LYS A 10 1.98 -1.18 19.13
N GLY A 11 0.65 -1.23 19.19
CA GLY A 11 -0.19 -1.46 18.03
C GLY A 11 -0.50 -0.13 17.33
N ILE A 12 -0.66 -0.18 16.01
CA ILE A 12 -1.10 0.97 15.22
C ILE A 12 -2.16 0.52 14.21
N PHE A 13 -3.09 1.41 13.91
CA PHE A 13 -4.04 1.24 12.82
C PHE A 13 -3.70 2.23 11.72
N PHE A 14 -3.62 1.76 10.47
CA PHE A 14 -3.39 2.61 9.29
C PHE A 14 -2.16 3.54 9.41
N GLY A 15 -1.06 3.06 10.02
CA GLY A 15 0.14 3.87 10.22
C GLY A 15 -0.01 5.02 11.22
N ASN A 16 -1.08 5.04 12.03
CA ASN A 16 -1.48 6.16 12.88
C ASN A 16 -1.83 7.44 12.09
N TYR A 17 -2.22 7.30 10.82
CA TYR A 17 -2.67 8.41 9.99
C TYR A 17 -4.17 8.66 10.16
N LYS A 18 -4.56 9.94 10.24
CA LYS A 18 -5.94 10.38 10.11
C LYS A 18 -6.24 10.58 8.62
N PRO A 19 -7.20 9.84 8.02
CA PRO A 19 -7.40 9.83 6.57
C PRO A 19 -7.55 11.22 5.93
N ARG A 20 -8.46 12.05 6.44
CA ARG A 20 -8.75 13.37 5.83
C ARG A 20 -7.60 14.37 5.97
N SER A 21 -6.91 14.38 7.11
CA SER A 21 -5.91 15.41 7.40
C SER A 21 -4.48 14.99 7.05
N ASN A 22 -4.18 13.70 6.94
CA ASN A 22 -2.81 13.24 6.73
C ASN A 22 -2.58 12.57 5.38
N ILE A 23 -3.60 12.02 4.71
CA ILE A 23 -3.38 11.45 3.36
C ILE A 23 -2.95 12.50 2.33
N PRO A 24 -3.52 13.73 2.32
CA PRO A 24 -3.04 14.76 1.40
C PRO A 24 -1.54 15.03 1.52
N SER A 25 -0.98 15.08 2.74
CA SER A 25 0.45 15.29 2.92
C SER A 25 1.30 14.10 2.50
N VAL A 26 0.78 12.87 2.56
CA VAL A 26 1.45 11.70 2.00
C VAL A 26 1.49 11.77 0.46
N VAL A 27 0.41 12.26 -0.17
CA VAL A 27 0.38 12.49 -1.62
C VAL A 27 1.37 13.58 -2.02
N GLU A 28 1.46 14.68 -1.26
CA GLU A 28 2.47 15.73 -1.49
C GLU A 28 3.90 15.18 -1.47
N LYS A 29 4.22 14.28 -0.53
CA LYS A 29 5.53 13.60 -0.49
C LYS A 29 5.80 12.76 -1.73
N TYR A 30 4.78 12.08 -2.25
CA TYR A 30 4.90 11.36 -3.52
C TYR A 30 5.19 12.33 -4.68
N MET A 31 4.43 13.43 -4.78
CA MET A 31 4.61 14.44 -5.83
C MET A 31 5.99 15.11 -5.75
N ASN A 32 6.51 15.34 -4.54
CA ASN A 32 7.85 15.87 -4.29
C ASN A 32 8.98 14.85 -4.52
N LYS A 33 8.65 13.62 -4.94
CA LYS A 33 9.60 12.50 -5.12
C LYS A 33 10.33 12.08 -3.83
N GLU A 34 9.79 12.45 -2.67
CA GLU A 34 10.26 11.98 -1.36
C GLU A 34 9.77 10.56 -1.06
N LEU A 35 8.71 10.12 -1.75
CA LEU A 35 8.12 8.79 -1.62
C LEU A 35 8.01 8.10 -2.98
N GLU A 36 8.68 6.97 -3.14
CA GLU A 36 8.60 6.14 -4.35
C GLU A 36 7.39 5.18 -4.27
N VAL A 37 6.26 5.58 -4.85
CA VAL A 37 5.04 4.74 -4.90
C VAL A 37 5.01 3.84 -6.13
N GLU A 38 5.55 4.31 -7.26
CA GLU A 38 5.57 3.62 -8.56
C GLU A 38 6.13 2.18 -8.48
N LYS A 39 7.20 1.95 -7.70
CA LYS A 39 7.83 0.63 -7.56
C LYS A 39 6.92 -0.47 -7.00
N PHE A 40 5.82 -0.11 -6.36
CA PHE A 40 4.86 -1.07 -5.84
C PHE A 40 3.86 -1.51 -6.91
N ILE A 41 3.74 -0.78 -8.01
CA ILE A 41 2.89 -1.11 -9.15
C ILE A 41 3.64 -2.12 -10.01
N THR A 42 3.10 -3.34 -10.10
CA THR A 42 3.73 -4.44 -10.85
C THR A 42 2.93 -4.84 -12.08
N HIS A 43 1.62 -4.61 -12.06
CA HIS A 43 0.69 -5.02 -13.10
C HIS A 43 -0.35 -3.93 -13.31
N GLU A 44 -0.85 -3.84 -14.54
CA GLU A 44 -2.05 -3.08 -14.86
C GLU A 44 -2.98 -3.95 -15.70
N VAL A 45 -4.27 -3.93 -15.37
CA VAL A 45 -5.30 -4.69 -16.10
C VAL A 45 -6.52 -3.81 -16.35
N PRO A 46 -7.25 -3.98 -17.47
CA PRO A 46 -8.55 -3.35 -17.64
C PRO A 46 -9.55 -3.94 -16.66
N PHE A 47 -10.60 -3.18 -16.32
CA PHE A 47 -11.67 -3.64 -15.43
C PHE A 47 -12.38 -4.91 -15.94
N SER A 48 -12.45 -5.08 -17.27
CA SER A 48 -12.96 -6.30 -17.92
C SER A 48 -12.18 -7.57 -17.52
N GLU A 49 -10.90 -7.44 -17.16
CA GLU A 49 -10.03 -8.52 -16.73
C GLU A 49 -9.80 -8.54 -15.20
N ILE A 50 -10.70 -7.95 -14.39
CA ILE A 50 -10.51 -7.84 -12.94
C ILE A 50 -10.16 -9.18 -12.25
N ASN A 51 -10.71 -10.30 -12.71
CA ASN A 51 -10.41 -11.63 -12.13
C ASN A 51 -8.94 -12.04 -12.29
N LYS A 52 -8.27 -11.60 -13.36
CA LYS A 52 -6.83 -11.83 -13.57
C LYS A 52 -5.97 -11.17 -12.49
N SER A 53 -6.41 -10.03 -11.94
CA SER A 53 -5.71 -9.38 -10.83
C SER A 53 -5.71 -10.23 -9.56
N PHE A 54 -6.79 -10.99 -9.31
CA PHE A 54 -6.86 -11.94 -8.21
C PHE A 54 -5.94 -13.14 -8.43
N ASP A 55 -5.89 -13.67 -9.66
CA ASP A 55 -4.99 -14.78 -10.00
C ASP A 55 -3.53 -14.39 -9.78
N LEU A 56 -3.12 -13.20 -10.23
CA LEU A 56 -1.77 -12.67 -10.03
C LEU A 56 -1.42 -12.51 -8.55
N MET A 57 -2.38 -12.04 -7.74
CA MET A 57 -2.20 -11.91 -6.29
C MET A 57 -2.03 -13.28 -5.62
N LEU A 58 -2.85 -14.27 -5.97
CA LEU A 58 -2.82 -15.61 -5.37
C LEU A 58 -1.54 -16.37 -5.74
N LYS A 59 -0.99 -16.15 -6.94
CA LYS A 59 0.29 -16.72 -7.37
C LYS A 59 1.51 -16.02 -6.77
N GLY A 60 1.32 -14.85 -6.14
CA GLY A 60 2.41 -14.03 -5.63
C GLY A 60 3.26 -13.39 -6.74
N GLU A 61 2.70 -13.22 -7.94
CA GLU A 61 3.41 -12.72 -9.11
C GLU A 61 3.52 -11.19 -9.12
N GLY A 62 2.90 -10.47 -8.18
CA GLY A 62 2.95 -9.00 -8.10
C GLY A 62 2.76 -8.42 -6.69
N LEU A 63 3.11 -7.14 -6.54
CA LEU A 63 2.92 -6.37 -5.30
C LEU A 63 1.57 -5.66 -5.29
N ARG A 64 1.32 -4.81 -6.29
CA ARG A 64 0.02 -4.17 -6.55
C ARG A 64 -0.31 -4.25 -8.05
N CYS A 65 -1.61 -4.36 -8.31
CA CYS A 65 -2.18 -4.33 -9.65
C CYS A 65 -3.12 -3.12 -9.76
N ILE A 66 -2.91 -2.25 -10.75
CA ILE A 66 -3.82 -1.14 -11.05
C ILE A 66 -4.93 -1.66 -11.96
N ILE A 67 -6.17 -1.37 -11.59
CA ILE A 67 -7.34 -1.69 -12.41
C ILE A 67 -7.74 -0.40 -13.15
N ARG A 68 -7.65 -0.40 -14.48
CA ARG A 68 -8.01 0.72 -15.35
C ARG A 68 -9.50 0.62 -15.70
N MET A 69 -10.26 1.67 -15.43
CA MET A 69 -11.73 1.69 -15.62
C MET A 69 -12.14 2.09 -17.04
N ASP A 70 -11.25 2.74 -17.76
CA ASP A 70 -11.43 3.40 -19.05
C ASP A 70 -10.83 2.62 -20.24
N ALA A 71 -10.28 1.43 -19.96
CA ALA A 71 -9.63 0.55 -20.94
C ALA A 71 -10.58 -0.51 -21.51
#